data_AF-A0A8J7TYZ9-F1
#
_entry.id   AF-A0A8J7TYZ9-F1
#
_cell.length_a   1.000
_cell.length_b   1.000
_cell.length_c   1.000
_cell.angle_alpha   90.00
_cell.angle_beta   90.00
_cell.angle_gamma   90.00
#
_symmetry.space_group_name_H-M   'P 1'
#
loop_
_entity.id
_entity.type
_entity.pdbx_description
1 polymer ?
#
loop_
_entity_poly.entity_id
_entity_poly.type
_entity_poly.pdbx_seq_one_letter_code
_entity_poly.pdbx_strand_id
1 'polypeptide(L)'
;MNARRPALSVELLDERALPTTFGIPWADSSHLTLSFVPDGTATPYGPSTLSTTMPAGYQREILRAFQTWAQYANIDVSLVADGGQPLGTPGAVQSDPRFGDIRIAAAPEAPSLVASAAPFSFSGTTLSGDVVFNSSMPFRIGNVAGAYDVFSTALHEAAHVYGFDHSTDPASAVNETYGYRTGPSTTDIANLRALYGARTPDRFDANGTNNSMGTADALPSDALLANRLSATGDLTTKADVDFYKFSVPLLLGVTGVSVRLQAAGLSLLAPSLTIYDKSGRVVASASSTDPTHNDLSLRFTPGLFGGTYYVKVDGATADVFAMGGYRLAVDYLTLGTILAPLAPILSPILDLHTDDTLGLARLLSPLSKPAPDARFDYTFQGVIEDSRDIDRYKVHAPSTGPVNLNVMVWALQTNGLDPRLQVYNATTGQPVAFQVLANDAGLMSLQVPNAAPGADYIVSVLARTPGDTGSYFLAIDFNKFTPTEFDGLTSDSLKAGATQSATLTVAEAGVYEFALAAQGASGSMTMTIYDAAGRAVLTLSSYAGQPLMTSTVYLAGGTYTVQYTSQSSAELAYQLFLYRLSDGAGPYATSAGSSPTPPPGGTTTSGGGYTYAGSSTTRPVGSPYYF
;
A
#
# COMPACT_ATOMS: atom_id res chain seq x y z
N MET A 1 -9.79 21.41 -55.98
CA MET A 1 -10.14 20.32 -55.03
C MET A 1 -9.22 20.48 -53.84
N ASN A 2 -9.67 21.13 -52.76
CA ASN A 2 -8.83 21.37 -51.59
C ASN A 2 -9.00 20.22 -50.61
N ALA A 3 -7.93 19.45 -50.39
CA ALA A 3 -7.86 18.40 -49.40
C ALA A 3 -8.12 19.00 -48.00
N ARG A 4 -9.16 18.51 -47.32
CA ARG A 4 -9.38 18.79 -45.91
C ARG A 4 -8.22 18.18 -45.12
N ARG A 5 -7.56 18.98 -44.30
CA ARG A 5 -6.57 18.51 -43.31
C ARG A 5 -7.27 17.58 -42.30
N PRO A 6 -6.60 16.54 -41.79
CA PRO A 6 -7.15 15.75 -40.70
C PRO A 6 -7.37 16.66 -39.49
N ALA A 7 -8.53 16.54 -38.84
CA ALA A 7 -8.79 17.20 -37.58
C ALA A 7 -7.81 16.66 -36.52
N LEU A 8 -7.24 17.54 -35.70
CA LEU A 8 -6.53 17.15 -34.48
C LEU A 8 -7.53 16.41 -33.58
N SER A 9 -7.32 15.13 -33.33
CA SER A 9 -7.94 14.45 -32.19
C SER A 9 -7.03 14.70 -30.99
N VAL A 10 -7.46 15.56 -30.09
CA VAL A 10 -6.86 15.68 -28.75
C VAL A 10 -7.53 14.61 -27.91
N GLU A 11 -6.74 13.70 -27.36
CA GLU A 11 -7.21 12.64 -26.47
C GLU A 11 -6.82 13.06 -25.04
N LEU A 12 -7.83 13.29 -24.21
CA LEU A 12 -7.73 13.71 -22.82
C LEU A 12 -7.73 12.46 -21.93
N LEU A 13 -6.80 12.36 -20.97
CA LEU A 13 -6.83 11.39 -19.85
C LEU A 13 -7.61 12.01 -18.67
N ASP A 14 -8.89 12.29 -18.90
CA ASP A 14 -9.91 12.74 -17.92
C ASP A 14 -10.09 14.25 -17.66
N GLU A 15 -11.35 14.59 -17.38
CA GLU A 15 -11.80 15.86 -16.81
C GLU A 15 -12.95 15.50 -15.85
N ARG A 16 -12.78 15.61 -14.52
CA ARG A 16 -13.85 15.46 -13.50
C ARG A 16 -13.42 15.92 -12.11
N ALA A 17 -14.40 16.17 -11.23
CA ALA A 17 -14.25 16.68 -9.87
C ALA A 17 -14.91 15.72 -8.87
N LEU A 18 -14.12 14.88 -8.21
CA LEU A 18 -14.53 14.06 -7.07
C LEU A 18 -13.48 14.08 -5.97
N PRO A 19 -13.85 13.76 -4.71
CA PRO A 19 -13.02 13.97 -3.54
C PRO A 19 -12.06 12.80 -3.26
N THR A 20 -11.30 12.32 -4.25
CA THR A 20 -10.18 11.40 -3.95
C THR A 20 -9.08 12.16 -3.22
N THR A 21 -8.59 11.62 -2.10
CA THR A 21 -7.49 12.26 -1.36
C THR A 21 -6.14 11.74 -1.88
N PHE A 22 -5.54 12.48 -2.81
CA PHE A 22 -4.13 12.31 -3.17
C PHE A 22 -3.20 12.86 -2.08
N GLY A 23 -1.93 12.48 -2.15
CA GLY A 23 -0.88 12.92 -1.22
C GLY A 23 -0.75 12.07 0.03
N ILE A 24 -1.47 10.94 0.14
CA ILE A 24 -1.25 9.95 1.19
C ILE A 24 -0.17 8.97 0.70
N PRO A 25 1.02 8.92 1.33
CA PRO A 25 2.04 7.95 0.95
C PRO A 25 1.71 6.55 1.47
N TRP A 26 2.32 5.53 0.87
CA TRP A 26 2.29 4.16 1.43
C TRP A 26 2.87 4.12 2.84
N ALA A 27 2.27 3.28 3.70
CA ALA A 27 2.67 3.14 5.09
C ALA A 27 4.09 2.58 5.26
N ASP A 28 4.47 1.59 4.45
CA ASP A 28 5.84 1.06 4.38
C ASP A 28 6.40 1.13 2.96
N SER A 29 6.76 2.32 2.51
CA SER A 29 7.25 2.54 1.14
C SER A 29 8.57 1.83 0.82
N SER A 30 9.36 1.44 1.83
CA SER A 30 10.62 0.69 1.68
C SER A 30 10.44 -0.80 1.40
N HIS A 31 9.21 -1.32 1.43
CA HIS A 31 8.93 -2.74 1.19
C HIS A 31 7.69 -2.92 0.31
N LEU A 32 7.53 -2.07 -0.71
CA LEU A 32 6.44 -2.24 -1.66
C LEU A 32 6.68 -3.46 -2.54
N THR A 33 5.58 -4.15 -2.85
CA THR A 33 5.58 -5.31 -3.72
C THR A 33 4.74 -5.05 -4.96
N LEU A 34 5.19 -5.55 -6.10
CA LEU A 34 4.48 -5.48 -7.37
C LEU A 34 4.24 -6.89 -7.89
N SER A 35 3.08 -7.12 -8.49
CA SER A 35 2.75 -8.40 -9.12
C SER A 35 2.01 -8.21 -10.44
N PHE A 36 2.11 -9.20 -11.33
CA PHE A 36 1.42 -9.19 -12.62
C PHE A 36 0.21 -10.13 -12.57
N VAL A 37 -0.98 -9.56 -12.71
CA VAL A 37 -2.25 -10.28 -12.58
C VAL A 37 -2.42 -11.28 -13.73
N PRO A 38 -2.67 -12.57 -13.46
CA PRO A 38 -2.88 -13.58 -14.49
C PRO A 38 -4.11 -13.28 -15.35
N ASP A 39 -4.05 -13.61 -16.65
CA ASP A 39 -5.21 -13.54 -17.53
C ASP A 39 -6.39 -14.38 -16.98
N GLY A 40 -7.61 -13.87 -17.13
CA GLY A 40 -8.84 -14.46 -16.59
C GLY A 40 -9.20 -14.02 -15.17
N THR A 41 -8.28 -13.41 -14.43
CA THR A 41 -8.57 -12.85 -13.10
C THR A 41 -9.61 -11.73 -13.21
N ALA A 42 -10.65 -11.75 -12.36
CA ALA A 42 -11.69 -10.73 -12.41
C ALA A 42 -11.18 -9.34 -11.98
N THR A 43 -11.47 -8.32 -12.78
CA THR A 43 -11.27 -6.90 -12.45
C THR A 43 -12.64 -6.20 -12.46
N PRO A 44 -12.73 -4.94 -11.96
CA PRO A 44 -13.95 -4.14 -12.07
C PRO A 44 -14.47 -3.98 -13.52
N TYR A 45 -13.59 -4.10 -14.51
CA TYR A 45 -13.88 -3.86 -15.93
C TYR A 45 -14.04 -5.16 -16.75
N GLY A 46 -13.98 -6.32 -16.10
CA GLY A 46 -13.99 -7.63 -16.75
C GLY A 46 -12.74 -8.46 -16.43
N PRO A 47 -12.58 -9.66 -17.02
CA PRO A 47 -11.40 -10.48 -16.78
C PRO A 47 -10.13 -9.82 -17.35
N SER A 48 -9.02 -9.94 -16.62
CA SER A 48 -7.70 -9.50 -17.07
C SER A 48 -7.29 -10.23 -18.34
N THR A 49 -6.62 -9.51 -19.23
CA THR A 49 -6.06 -9.99 -20.51
C THR A 49 -4.60 -9.54 -20.65
N LEU A 50 -3.95 -9.20 -19.54
CA LEU A 50 -2.64 -8.54 -19.49
C LEU A 50 -1.60 -9.17 -20.41
N SER A 51 -1.34 -10.47 -20.24
CA SER A 51 -0.29 -11.16 -21.01
C SER A 51 -0.67 -11.35 -22.48
N THR A 52 -1.96 -11.42 -22.80
CA THR A 52 -2.47 -11.48 -24.17
C THR A 52 -2.40 -10.11 -24.88
N THR A 53 -2.67 -9.02 -24.16
CA THR A 53 -2.71 -7.65 -24.69
C THR A 53 -1.33 -7.04 -24.85
N MET A 54 -0.43 -7.28 -23.88
CA MET A 54 0.84 -6.56 -23.80
C MET A 54 1.90 -7.10 -24.78
N PRO A 55 2.78 -6.22 -25.32
CA PRO A 55 3.88 -6.65 -26.17
C PRO A 55 4.95 -7.42 -25.39
N ALA A 56 5.72 -8.29 -26.06
CA ALA A 56 6.86 -8.96 -25.44
C ALA A 56 7.83 -7.94 -24.80
N GLY A 57 8.26 -8.21 -23.56
CA GLY A 57 9.13 -7.32 -22.79
C GLY A 57 8.42 -6.30 -21.89
N TYR A 58 7.08 -6.21 -21.93
CA TYR A 58 6.31 -5.24 -21.15
C TYR A 58 6.62 -5.26 -19.65
N GLN A 59 6.82 -6.45 -19.06
CA GLN A 59 7.08 -6.59 -17.62
C GLN A 59 8.31 -5.79 -17.19
N ARG A 60 9.39 -5.86 -17.97
CA ARG A 60 10.61 -5.08 -17.68
C ARG A 60 10.34 -3.58 -17.79
N GLU A 61 9.57 -3.14 -18.79
CA GLU A 61 9.25 -1.71 -18.97
C GLU A 61 8.38 -1.16 -17.83
N ILE A 62 7.43 -1.94 -17.33
CA ILE A 62 6.60 -1.56 -16.19
C ILE A 62 7.46 -1.49 -14.92
N LEU A 63 8.24 -2.54 -14.63
CA LEU A 63 9.19 -2.52 -13.50
C LEU A 63 10.18 -1.34 -13.59
N ARG A 64 10.64 -1.02 -14.82
CA ARG A 64 11.53 0.13 -15.07
C ARG A 64 10.84 1.44 -14.75
N ALA A 65 9.55 1.59 -15.05
CA ALA A 65 8.78 2.80 -14.75
C ALA A 65 8.67 3.05 -13.24
N PHE A 66 8.28 2.03 -12.46
CA PHE A 66 8.23 2.11 -11.00
C PHE A 66 9.60 2.40 -10.38
N GLN A 67 10.65 1.72 -10.84
CA GLN A 67 12.02 1.94 -10.37
C GLN A 67 12.58 3.33 -10.75
N THR A 68 12.12 3.92 -11.87
CA THR A 68 12.53 5.27 -12.31
C THR A 68 12.05 6.36 -11.35
N TRP A 69 10.95 6.14 -10.65
CA TRP A 69 10.53 6.99 -9.53
C TRP A 69 11.31 6.66 -8.26
N ALA A 70 11.40 5.37 -7.91
CA ALA A 70 12.02 4.90 -6.66
C ALA A 70 13.48 5.35 -6.47
N GLN A 71 14.22 5.57 -7.57
CA GLN A 71 15.60 6.10 -7.48
C GLN A 71 15.72 7.50 -6.83
N TYR A 72 14.62 8.25 -6.69
CA TYR A 72 14.64 9.61 -6.17
C TYR A 72 14.16 9.76 -4.73
N ALA A 73 13.58 8.72 -4.13
CA ALA A 73 12.95 8.76 -2.82
C ALA A 73 13.15 7.48 -1.99
N ASN A 74 12.73 7.47 -0.72
CA ASN A 74 12.80 6.28 0.15
C ASN A 74 11.71 5.27 -0.22
N ILE A 75 11.86 4.68 -1.39
CA ILE A 75 10.96 3.68 -1.96
C ILE A 75 11.80 2.52 -2.45
N ASP A 76 11.37 1.30 -2.13
CA ASP A 76 11.81 0.09 -2.79
C ASP A 76 10.60 -0.72 -3.22
N VAL A 77 10.68 -1.22 -4.45
CA VAL A 77 9.67 -2.09 -5.04
C VAL A 77 10.32 -3.44 -5.30
N SER A 78 9.64 -4.53 -5.00
CA SER A 78 10.09 -5.89 -5.32
C SER A 78 9.02 -6.67 -6.08
N LEU A 79 9.42 -7.64 -6.89
CA LEU A 79 8.47 -8.48 -7.63
C LEU A 79 8.02 -9.66 -6.74
N VAL A 80 6.71 -9.89 -6.69
CA VAL A 80 6.09 -11.08 -6.07
C VAL A 80 5.11 -11.75 -7.04
N ALA A 81 4.70 -12.97 -6.71
CA ALA A 81 3.70 -13.69 -7.48
C ALA A 81 2.30 -13.12 -7.20
N ASP A 82 1.41 -13.18 -8.20
CA ASP A 82 -0.02 -12.89 -8.05
C ASP A 82 -0.82 -14.21 -8.07
N GLY A 83 -1.65 -14.42 -7.06
CA GLY A 83 -2.46 -15.62 -6.89
C GLY A 83 -3.73 -15.67 -7.73
N GLY A 84 -4.07 -14.64 -8.50
CA GLY A 84 -5.25 -14.58 -9.37
C GLY A 84 -6.57 -14.32 -8.63
N GLN A 85 -6.51 -13.78 -7.41
CA GLN A 85 -7.71 -13.32 -6.71
C GLN A 85 -8.30 -12.10 -7.43
N PRO A 86 -9.64 -11.94 -7.48
CA PRO A 86 -10.26 -10.74 -8.04
C PRO A 86 -9.65 -9.46 -7.45
N LEU A 87 -9.47 -8.43 -8.29
CA LEU A 87 -9.07 -7.10 -7.82
C LEU A 87 -10.09 -6.59 -6.78
N GLY A 88 -9.59 -5.96 -5.71
CA GLY A 88 -10.42 -5.51 -4.58
C GLY A 88 -10.91 -6.62 -3.64
N THR A 89 -10.41 -7.86 -3.75
CA THR A 89 -10.70 -8.91 -2.76
C THR A 89 -10.22 -8.47 -1.37
N PRO A 90 -11.05 -8.55 -0.31
CA PRO A 90 -10.64 -8.20 1.05
C PRO A 90 -9.33 -8.88 1.47
N GLY A 91 -8.46 -8.14 2.14
CA GLY A 91 -7.08 -8.55 2.41
C GLY A 91 -6.28 -7.51 3.16
N ALA A 92 -5.00 -7.83 3.37
CA ALA A 92 -4.05 -6.86 3.88
C ALA A 92 -3.89 -5.74 2.85
N VAL A 93 -3.98 -4.48 3.29
CA VAL A 93 -3.84 -3.31 2.40
C VAL A 93 -2.43 -3.21 1.83
N GLN A 94 -1.47 -3.69 2.61
CA GLN A 94 -0.08 -3.80 2.22
C GLN A 94 0.50 -5.09 2.80
N SER A 95 1.42 -5.72 2.07
CA SER A 95 2.06 -7.00 2.35
C SER A 95 1.07 -8.17 2.40
N ASP A 96 0.06 -8.18 1.53
CA ASP A 96 -0.79 -9.36 1.37
C ASP A 96 0.05 -10.52 0.78
N PRO A 97 0.05 -11.72 1.39
CA PRO A 97 0.88 -12.81 0.90
C PRO A 97 0.35 -13.44 -0.41
N ARG A 98 -0.85 -13.08 -0.87
CA ARG A 98 -1.50 -13.67 -2.04
C ARG A 98 -1.18 -12.94 -3.34
N PHE A 99 -0.83 -11.65 -3.28
CA PHE A 99 -0.57 -10.78 -4.43
C PHE A 99 0.23 -9.55 -3.99
N GLY A 100 0.82 -8.82 -4.93
CA GLY A 100 1.58 -7.61 -4.60
C GLY A 100 0.69 -6.45 -4.16
N ASP A 101 1.28 -5.49 -3.43
CA ASP A 101 0.66 -4.21 -3.06
C ASP A 101 0.22 -3.43 -4.31
N ILE A 102 0.99 -3.58 -5.38
CA ILE A 102 0.76 -3.01 -6.69
C ILE A 102 0.44 -4.16 -7.63
N ARG A 103 -0.79 -4.20 -8.17
CA ARG A 103 -1.21 -5.26 -9.08
C ARG A 103 -1.43 -4.71 -10.48
N ILE A 104 -0.67 -5.23 -11.43
CA ILE A 104 -0.75 -4.80 -12.81
C ILE A 104 -1.70 -5.72 -13.58
N ALA A 105 -2.76 -5.18 -14.16
CA ALA A 105 -3.76 -5.89 -14.96
C ALA A 105 -4.00 -5.19 -16.31
N ALA A 106 -4.77 -5.84 -17.20
CA ALA A 106 -5.32 -5.15 -18.37
C ALA A 106 -6.74 -5.62 -18.67
N ALA A 107 -7.68 -4.69 -18.80
CA ALA A 107 -9.10 -4.98 -19.02
C ALA A 107 -9.72 -3.89 -19.93
N PRO A 108 -10.87 -4.15 -20.57
CA PRO A 108 -11.47 -3.19 -21.48
C PRO A 108 -12.10 -2.03 -20.71
N GLU A 109 -11.38 -0.90 -20.61
CA GLU A 109 -11.86 0.32 -19.99
C GLU A 109 -12.56 1.24 -20.99
N ALA A 110 -13.06 2.39 -20.51
CA ALA A 110 -13.68 3.40 -21.37
C ALA A 110 -12.70 3.84 -22.49
N PRO A 111 -13.18 4.09 -23.73
CA PRO A 111 -12.30 4.48 -24.84
C PRO A 111 -11.56 5.80 -24.66
N SER A 112 -11.90 6.61 -23.65
CA SER A 112 -11.17 7.83 -23.30
C SER A 112 -9.94 7.58 -22.43
N LEU A 113 -9.72 6.34 -21.99
CA LEU A 113 -8.66 5.99 -21.04
C LEU A 113 -7.62 5.11 -21.68
N VAL A 114 -6.36 5.44 -21.39
CA VAL A 114 -5.23 4.59 -21.77
C VAL A 114 -4.97 3.55 -20.69
N ALA A 115 -4.99 3.98 -19.43
CA ALA A 115 -4.90 3.13 -18.26
C ALA A 115 -5.52 3.87 -17.07
N SER A 116 -5.63 3.18 -15.95
CA SER A 116 -6.06 3.74 -14.69
C SER A 116 -5.28 3.14 -13.52
N ALA A 117 -5.13 3.90 -12.44
CA ALA A 117 -4.45 3.45 -11.24
C ALA A 117 -5.11 3.97 -9.97
N ALA A 118 -4.91 3.23 -8.89
CA ALA A 118 -5.40 3.57 -7.57
C ALA A 118 -4.29 4.05 -6.63
N PRO A 119 -4.41 5.23 -6.01
CA PRO A 119 -3.52 5.64 -4.94
C PRO A 119 -3.79 4.83 -3.67
N PHE A 120 -2.80 4.81 -2.78
CA PHE A 120 -3.02 4.38 -1.39
C PHE A 120 -4.00 5.32 -0.68
N SER A 121 -4.88 4.77 0.16
CA SER A 121 -5.87 5.57 0.88
C SER A 121 -6.23 4.99 2.24
N PHE A 122 -6.81 5.83 3.11
CA PHE A 122 -7.29 5.40 4.42
C PHE A 122 -8.53 4.49 4.38
N SER A 123 -9.17 4.29 3.22
CA SER A 123 -10.22 3.25 3.10
C SER A 123 -9.63 1.84 3.23
N GLY A 124 -8.30 1.70 3.05
CA GLY A 124 -7.57 0.45 3.21
C GLY A 124 -8.05 -0.68 2.29
N THR A 125 -8.74 -0.33 1.21
CA THR A 125 -9.10 -1.30 0.18
C THR A 125 -7.87 -1.83 -0.56
N THR A 126 -7.88 -3.12 -0.89
CA THR A 126 -6.87 -3.78 -1.73
C THR A 126 -6.95 -3.39 -3.19
N LEU A 127 -7.89 -2.50 -3.56
CA LEU A 127 -7.83 -1.79 -4.84
C LEU A 127 -6.70 -0.76 -4.85
N SER A 128 -6.22 -0.29 -3.69
CA SER A 128 -5.06 0.58 -3.60
C SER A 128 -3.86 -0.07 -4.31
N GLY A 129 -3.19 0.67 -5.19
CA GLY A 129 -2.04 0.16 -5.96
C GLY A 129 -2.40 -0.65 -7.21
N ASP A 130 -3.67 -1.00 -7.44
CA ASP A 130 -4.08 -1.62 -8.69
C ASP A 130 -3.85 -0.66 -9.86
N VAL A 131 -3.25 -1.19 -10.93
CA VAL A 131 -3.05 -0.50 -12.22
C VAL A 131 -3.68 -1.35 -13.32
N VAL A 132 -4.64 -0.78 -14.03
CA VAL A 132 -5.34 -1.44 -15.12
C VAL A 132 -5.03 -0.72 -16.42
N PHE A 133 -4.31 -1.40 -17.32
CA PHE A 133 -4.13 -0.91 -18.68
C PHE A 133 -5.39 -1.17 -19.51
N ASN A 134 -5.84 -0.20 -20.30
CA ASN A 134 -6.99 -0.40 -21.17
C ASN A 134 -6.65 -1.38 -22.29
N SER A 135 -7.19 -2.60 -22.22
CA SER A 135 -6.86 -3.67 -23.16
C SER A 135 -7.36 -3.42 -24.59
N SER A 136 -8.16 -2.37 -24.79
CA SER A 136 -8.61 -1.89 -26.11
C SER A 136 -7.58 -0.99 -26.81
N MET A 137 -6.52 -0.56 -26.10
CA MET A 137 -5.53 0.39 -26.62
C MET A 137 -4.30 -0.29 -27.24
N PRO A 138 -3.72 0.29 -28.32
CA PRO A 138 -2.55 -0.27 -28.99
C PRO A 138 -1.25 0.02 -28.22
N PHE A 139 -0.83 -0.89 -27.32
CA PHE A 139 0.44 -0.77 -26.61
C PHE A 139 1.65 -1.27 -27.41
N ARG A 140 2.75 -0.53 -27.36
CA ARG A 140 4.06 -0.85 -27.94
C ARG A 140 5.18 -0.44 -26.99
N ILE A 141 6.39 -0.94 -27.23
CA ILE A 141 7.59 -0.46 -26.54
C ILE A 141 8.30 0.54 -27.46
N GLY A 142 8.60 1.71 -26.92
CA GLY A 142 9.23 2.83 -27.62
C GLY A 142 8.23 3.77 -28.29
N ASN A 143 8.75 4.91 -28.76
CA ASN A 143 7.97 5.96 -29.40
C ASN A 143 7.52 5.55 -30.82
N VAL A 144 6.37 4.87 -30.91
CA VAL A 144 5.77 4.38 -32.15
C VAL A 144 4.51 5.17 -32.46
N ALA A 145 4.40 5.73 -33.67
CA ALA A 145 3.24 6.50 -34.09
C ALA A 145 1.94 5.66 -34.06
N GLY A 146 0.88 6.21 -33.47
CA GLY A 146 -0.42 5.55 -33.36
C GLY A 146 -0.50 4.46 -32.28
N ALA A 147 0.45 4.44 -31.34
CA ALA A 147 0.49 3.51 -30.22
C ALA A 147 0.91 4.22 -28.93
N TYR A 148 0.55 3.63 -27.79
CA TYR A 148 1.01 4.08 -26.47
C TYR A 148 2.24 3.29 -26.05
N ASP A 149 3.25 3.99 -25.56
CA ASP A 149 4.47 3.39 -25.03
C ASP A 149 4.20 2.82 -23.62
N VAL A 150 4.47 1.52 -23.43
CA VAL A 150 4.23 0.83 -22.15
C VAL A 150 4.94 1.53 -20.99
N PHE A 151 6.20 1.94 -21.16
CA PHE A 151 6.93 2.62 -20.10
C PHE A 151 6.31 3.98 -19.78
N SER A 152 5.96 4.78 -20.79
CA SER A 152 5.36 6.11 -20.60
C SER A 152 4.03 6.03 -19.85
N THR A 153 3.16 5.10 -20.23
CA THR A 153 1.89 4.86 -19.52
C THR A 153 2.15 4.34 -18.10
N ALA A 154 3.02 3.34 -17.92
CA ALA A 154 3.35 2.83 -16.59
C ALA A 154 4.00 3.89 -15.69
N LEU A 155 4.76 4.82 -16.25
CA LEU A 155 5.40 5.92 -15.52
C LEU A 155 4.36 6.91 -15.00
N HIS A 156 3.33 7.20 -15.80
CA HIS A 156 2.17 8.00 -15.40
C HIS A 156 1.41 7.30 -14.26
N GLU A 157 1.00 6.05 -14.47
CA GLU A 157 0.22 5.29 -13.48
C GLU A 157 0.99 5.05 -12.17
N ALA A 158 2.30 4.81 -12.24
CA ALA A 158 3.13 4.68 -11.05
C ALA A 158 3.09 5.93 -10.17
N ALA A 159 2.95 7.13 -10.76
CA ALA A 159 2.82 8.36 -9.98
C ALA A 159 1.52 8.39 -9.17
N HIS A 160 0.40 7.96 -9.76
CA HIS A 160 -0.86 7.81 -9.05
C HIS A 160 -0.76 6.79 -7.92
N VAL A 161 -0.13 5.64 -8.16
CA VAL A 161 0.16 4.64 -7.12
C VAL A 161 0.97 5.24 -5.97
N TYR A 162 1.94 6.11 -6.27
CA TYR A 162 2.71 6.85 -5.25
C TYR A 162 1.95 8.03 -4.62
N GLY A 163 0.71 8.29 -5.02
CA GLY A 163 -0.17 9.29 -4.39
C GLY A 163 -0.22 10.65 -5.10
N PHE A 164 0.15 10.73 -6.38
CA PHE A 164 0.12 11.97 -7.14
C PHE A 164 -1.23 12.17 -7.82
N ASP A 165 -1.72 13.41 -7.82
CA ASP A 165 -2.81 13.82 -8.70
C ASP A 165 -2.26 14.19 -10.09
N HIS A 166 -3.14 14.33 -11.08
CA HIS A 166 -2.79 14.81 -12.41
C HIS A 166 -2.15 16.20 -12.38
N SER A 167 -1.22 16.44 -13.30
CA SER A 167 -0.55 17.72 -13.47
C SER A 167 -0.97 18.39 -14.77
N THR A 168 -1.24 19.70 -14.72
CA THR A 168 -1.46 20.50 -15.94
C THR A 168 -0.16 20.92 -16.62
N ASP A 169 1.01 20.64 -16.03
CA ASP A 169 2.32 20.90 -16.63
C ASP A 169 2.59 19.92 -17.79
N PRO A 170 2.72 20.39 -19.05
CA PRO A 170 3.01 19.52 -20.18
C PRO A 170 4.35 18.78 -20.07
N ALA A 171 5.28 19.24 -19.23
CA ALA A 171 6.56 18.57 -18.97
C ALA A 171 6.43 17.42 -17.97
N SER A 172 5.38 17.39 -17.15
CA SER A 172 5.18 16.37 -16.12
C SER A 172 4.92 14.99 -16.72
N ALA A 173 5.46 13.95 -16.08
CA ALA A 173 5.15 12.56 -16.40
C ALA A 173 3.71 12.16 -16.02
N VAL A 174 3.02 12.99 -15.24
CA VAL A 174 1.64 12.77 -14.76
C VAL A 174 0.66 13.75 -15.44
N ASN A 175 0.99 14.20 -16.65
CA ASN A 175 0.13 15.08 -17.40
C ASN A 175 -1.07 14.32 -17.99
N GLU A 176 -2.26 14.88 -17.85
CA GLU A 176 -3.51 14.30 -18.38
C GLU A 176 -3.50 14.13 -19.92
N THR A 177 -2.58 14.75 -20.65
CA THR A 177 -2.44 14.48 -22.09
C THR A 177 -1.27 13.54 -22.30
N TYR A 178 -1.54 12.39 -22.94
CA TYR A 178 -0.50 11.43 -23.27
C TYR A 178 0.63 12.09 -24.08
N GLY A 179 1.86 11.79 -23.67
CA GLY A 179 3.07 12.09 -24.41
C GLY A 179 4.12 11.04 -24.11
N TYR A 180 5.00 10.77 -25.07
CA TYR A 180 6.13 9.88 -24.85
C TYR A 180 7.07 10.47 -23.78
N ARG A 181 7.33 9.71 -22.71
CA ARG A 181 8.17 10.11 -21.57
C ARG A 181 9.36 9.17 -21.42
N THR A 182 10.48 9.72 -20.93
CA THR A 182 11.67 8.93 -20.56
C THR A 182 11.95 8.97 -19.06
N GLY A 183 11.17 9.71 -18.28
CA GLY A 183 11.31 9.87 -16.84
C GLY A 183 10.51 11.07 -16.31
N PRO A 184 10.47 11.25 -14.98
CA PRO A 184 9.79 12.37 -14.33
C PRO A 184 10.51 13.70 -14.56
N SER A 185 9.75 14.80 -14.51
CA SER A 185 10.30 16.16 -14.51
C SER A 185 10.97 16.51 -13.17
N THR A 186 11.66 17.65 -13.11
CA THR A 186 12.23 18.15 -11.84
C THR A 186 11.16 18.47 -10.79
N THR A 187 9.98 18.94 -11.23
CA THR A 187 8.84 19.23 -10.36
C THR A 187 8.25 17.94 -9.82
N ASP A 188 8.10 16.92 -10.67
CA ASP A 188 7.64 15.60 -10.28
C ASP A 188 8.55 14.98 -9.21
N ILE A 189 9.87 15.09 -9.37
CA ILE A 189 10.86 14.60 -8.38
C ILE A 189 10.73 15.36 -7.05
N ALA A 190 10.51 16.67 -7.08
CA ALA A 190 10.31 17.46 -5.87
C ALA A 190 9.02 17.04 -5.13
N ASN A 191 7.94 16.78 -5.86
CA ASN A 191 6.68 16.29 -5.31
C ASN A 191 6.83 14.88 -4.72
N LEU A 192 7.59 13.99 -5.39
CA LEU A 192 7.87 12.64 -4.88
C LEU A 192 8.57 12.72 -3.53
N ARG A 193 9.62 13.54 -3.45
CA ARG A 193 10.39 13.73 -2.23
C ARG A 193 9.57 14.38 -1.13
N ALA A 194 8.61 15.25 -1.48
CA ALA A 194 7.71 15.80 -0.47
C ALA A 194 6.84 14.73 0.20
N LEU A 195 6.51 13.64 -0.51
CA LEU A 195 5.77 12.51 0.04
C LEU A 195 6.65 11.51 0.77
N TYR A 196 7.80 11.14 0.19
CA TYR A 196 8.59 9.98 0.64
C TYR A 196 10.00 10.33 1.18
N GLY A 197 10.36 11.61 1.22
CA GLY A 197 11.72 12.07 1.46
C GLY A 197 12.67 11.71 0.31
N ALA A 198 13.90 12.25 0.34
CA ALA A 198 14.96 11.80 -0.56
C ALA A 198 15.51 10.45 -0.09
N ARG A 199 15.91 9.57 -1.04
CA ARG A 199 16.57 8.30 -0.72
C ARG A 199 17.80 8.54 0.16
N THR A 200 17.84 7.91 1.32
CA THR A 200 18.93 8.08 2.30
C THR A 200 19.93 6.94 2.23
N PRO A 201 21.24 7.21 2.40
CA PRO A 201 22.24 6.17 2.55
C PRO A 201 21.91 5.19 3.67
N ASP A 202 22.31 3.94 3.50
CA ASP A 202 22.14 2.93 4.54
C ASP A 202 23.05 3.20 5.76
N ARG A 203 22.96 2.34 6.77
CA ARG A 203 23.72 2.50 8.03
C ARG A 203 25.24 2.37 7.85
N PHE A 204 25.70 1.69 6.81
CA PHE A 204 27.10 1.45 6.51
C PHE A 204 27.73 2.68 5.84
N ASP A 205 26.94 3.46 5.09
CA ASP A 205 27.41 4.74 4.52
C ASP A 205 27.16 5.96 5.42
N ALA A 206 26.37 5.81 6.48
CA ALA A 206 25.98 6.91 7.37
C ALA A 206 27.17 7.64 8.04
N ASN A 207 28.30 6.95 8.25
CA ASN A 207 29.51 7.53 8.88
C ASN A 207 30.69 7.72 7.89
N GLY A 208 30.48 7.42 6.61
CA GLY A 208 31.47 7.45 5.54
C GLY A 208 31.27 6.30 4.56
N THR A 209 31.62 6.51 3.30
CA THR A 209 31.39 5.55 2.20
C THR A 209 32.17 4.25 2.38
N ASN A 210 31.52 3.10 2.28
CA ASN A 210 32.19 1.79 2.33
C ASN A 210 32.62 1.27 0.94
N ASN A 211 32.70 2.16 -0.06
CA ASN A 211 32.82 1.84 -1.48
C ASN A 211 34.21 1.38 -1.96
N SER A 212 35.07 0.96 -1.04
CA SER A 212 36.38 0.44 -1.36
C SER A 212 36.83 -0.64 -0.38
N MET A 213 37.73 -1.52 -0.82
CA MET A 213 38.34 -2.52 0.06
C MET A 213 39.01 -1.91 1.31
N GLY A 214 39.53 -0.68 1.21
CA GLY A 214 40.18 0.02 2.32
C GLY A 214 39.19 0.60 3.34
N THR A 215 37.96 0.92 2.90
CA THR A 215 36.87 1.45 3.74
C THR A 215 35.83 0.39 4.09
N ALA A 216 36.06 -0.87 3.72
CA ALA A 216 35.10 -1.95 3.90
C ALA A 216 34.64 -2.14 5.36
N ASP A 217 33.33 -2.25 5.54
CA ASP A 217 32.70 -2.49 6.85
C ASP A 217 32.81 -3.94 7.28
N ALA A 218 32.95 -4.18 8.58
CA ALA A 218 32.92 -5.55 9.09
C ALA A 218 31.50 -6.12 9.01
N LEU A 219 31.33 -7.30 8.41
CA LEU A 219 30.04 -7.99 8.46
C LEU A 219 29.69 -8.37 9.91
N PRO A 220 28.52 -7.95 10.42
CA PRO A 220 28.11 -8.33 11.76
C PRO A 220 27.60 -9.79 11.79
N SER A 221 27.69 -10.40 12.97
CA SER A 221 27.11 -11.72 13.21
C SER A 221 25.60 -11.69 13.04
N ASP A 222 25.02 -12.75 12.48
CA ASP A 222 23.57 -12.93 12.42
C ASP A 222 23.02 -13.16 13.83
N ALA A 223 21.87 -12.53 14.13
CA ALA A 223 21.27 -12.56 15.45
C ALA A 223 20.78 -13.95 15.88
N LEU A 224 20.47 -14.83 14.91
CA LEU A 224 19.87 -16.14 15.16
C LEU A 224 20.86 -17.29 14.95
N LEU A 225 21.89 -17.09 14.13
CA LEU A 225 22.81 -18.16 13.69
C LEU A 225 24.28 -17.77 13.88
N ALA A 226 24.92 -18.33 14.90
CA ALA A 226 26.31 -18.00 15.25
C ALA A 226 27.35 -18.33 14.16
N ASN A 227 27.04 -19.22 13.21
CA ASN A 227 27.91 -19.56 12.08
C ASN A 227 27.63 -18.74 10.80
N ARG A 228 26.76 -17.71 10.91
CA ARG A 228 26.40 -16.80 9.83
C ARG A 228 26.77 -15.37 10.20
N LEU A 229 27.28 -14.64 9.22
CA LEU A 229 27.33 -13.19 9.24
C LEU A 229 26.27 -12.67 8.28
N SER A 230 25.64 -11.53 8.58
CA SER A 230 24.64 -10.95 7.68
C SER A 230 24.56 -9.44 7.77
N ALA A 231 24.24 -8.80 6.65
CA ALA A 231 23.98 -7.37 6.55
C ALA A 231 22.74 -7.14 5.68
N THR A 232 21.97 -6.12 6.00
CA THR A 232 20.98 -5.51 5.11
C THR A 232 21.56 -4.19 4.67
N GLY A 233 21.71 -3.99 3.38
CA GLY A 233 22.26 -2.78 2.79
C GLY A 233 21.39 -2.26 1.65
N ASP A 234 21.71 -1.05 1.19
CA ASP A 234 21.05 -0.40 0.07
C ASP A 234 22.08 0.23 -0.84
N LEU A 235 22.13 -0.20 -2.11
CA LEU A 235 22.85 0.55 -3.12
C LEU A 235 22.05 1.83 -3.41
N THR A 236 22.37 2.92 -2.71
CA THR A 236 21.55 4.13 -2.63
C THR A 236 21.55 4.89 -3.94
N THR A 237 22.61 4.75 -4.74
CA THR A 237 22.72 5.33 -6.07
C THR A 237 23.27 4.31 -7.07
N LYS A 238 23.16 4.59 -8.37
CA LYS A 238 23.74 3.70 -9.41
C LYS A 238 25.26 3.67 -9.41
N ALA A 239 25.91 4.60 -8.72
CA ALA A 239 27.36 4.64 -8.54
C ALA A 239 27.79 4.04 -7.20
N ASP A 240 26.81 3.64 -6.39
CA ASP A 240 27.06 3.10 -5.08
C ASP A 240 27.57 1.67 -5.17
N VAL A 241 28.46 1.33 -4.25
CA VAL A 241 29.13 0.04 -4.21
C VAL A 241 29.43 -0.23 -2.76
N ASP A 242 29.09 -1.42 -2.28
CA ASP A 242 29.33 -1.76 -0.88
C ASP A 242 30.44 -2.76 -0.75
N PHE A 243 31.49 -2.42 0.02
CA PHE A 243 32.46 -3.41 0.46
C PHE A 243 32.24 -3.81 1.91
N TYR A 244 32.15 -5.13 2.11
CA TYR A 244 32.20 -5.73 3.43
C TYR A 244 33.44 -6.59 3.59
N LYS A 245 33.93 -6.73 4.83
CA LYS A 245 35.03 -7.61 5.21
C LYS A 245 34.57 -8.63 6.26
N PHE A 246 35.08 -9.85 6.14
CA PHE A 246 34.88 -10.91 7.12
C PHE A 246 36.13 -11.77 7.26
N SER A 247 36.26 -12.45 8.38
CA SER A 247 37.40 -13.33 8.65
C SER A 247 36.94 -14.76 8.79
N VAL A 248 37.47 -15.63 7.93
CA VAL A 248 37.29 -17.07 8.06
C VAL A 248 38.26 -17.54 9.15
N PRO A 249 37.77 -18.12 10.26
CA PRO A 249 38.62 -18.57 11.35
C PRO A 249 39.51 -19.74 10.93
N LEU A 250 40.67 -19.84 11.58
CA LEU A 250 41.51 -21.04 11.54
C LEU A 250 40.80 -22.16 12.32
N LEU A 251 39.94 -22.92 11.66
CA LEU A 251 39.20 -24.02 12.27
C LEU A 251 39.33 -25.30 11.45
N LEU A 252 39.78 -26.37 12.10
CA LEU A 252 39.61 -27.74 11.60
C LEU A 252 38.11 -28.01 11.49
N GLY A 253 37.57 -28.06 10.27
CA GLY A 253 36.18 -28.44 10.01
C GLY A 253 35.36 -27.49 9.15
N VAL A 254 35.84 -26.27 8.86
CA VAL A 254 35.24 -25.43 7.80
C VAL A 254 35.64 -26.01 6.45
N THR A 255 34.68 -26.56 5.72
CA THR A 255 34.87 -27.18 4.41
C THR A 255 34.59 -26.21 3.26
N GLY A 256 33.99 -25.06 3.54
CA GLY A 256 33.70 -24.03 2.55
C GLY A 256 33.01 -22.80 3.15
N VAL A 257 32.87 -21.78 2.33
CA VAL A 257 32.11 -20.57 2.65
C VAL A 257 31.04 -20.40 1.59
N SER A 258 29.80 -20.15 2.02
CA SER A 258 28.70 -19.76 1.14
C SER A 258 28.43 -18.28 1.32
N VAL A 259 28.38 -17.52 0.23
CA VAL A 259 27.97 -16.12 0.22
C VAL A 259 26.69 -16.02 -0.59
N ARG A 260 25.63 -15.46 0.01
CA ARG A 260 24.32 -15.30 -0.61
C ARG A 260 23.92 -13.83 -0.56
N LEU A 261 23.48 -13.30 -1.69
CA LEU A 261 22.82 -12.01 -1.77
C LEU A 261 21.38 -12.25 -2.19
N GLN A 262 20.45 -11.72 -1.42
CA GLN A 262 19.03 -11.72 -1.71
C GLN A 262 18.59 -10.30 -2.05
N ALA A 263 18.02 -10.11 -3.23
CA ALA A 263 17.29 -8.90 -3.59
C ALA A 263 15.81 -9.21 -3.87
N ALA A 264 15.47 -10.47 -4.15
CA ALA A 264 14.09 -10.91 -4.33
C ALA A 264 13.28 -10.68 -3.05
N GLY A 265 12.10 -10.07 -3.22
CA GLY A 265 11.23 -9.64 -2.12
C GLY A 265 11.71 -8.40 -1.36
N LEU A 266 12.82 -7.77 -1.78
CA LEU A 266 13.35 -6.54 -1.17
C LEU A 266 13.40 -5.38 -2.16
N SER A 267 13.91 -5.61 -3.36
CA SER A 267 14.01 -4.57 -4.40
C SER A 267 14.06 -5.15 -5.81
N LEU A 268 14.09 -4.28 -6.82
CA LEU A 268 14.36 -4.60 -8.22
C LEU A 268 15.85 -4.49 -8.57
N LEU A 269 16.75 -4.48 -7.57
CA LEU A 269 18.19 -4.47 -7.82
C LEU A 269 18.56 -5.65 -8.74
N ALA A 270 19.37 -5.38 -9.76
CA ALA A 270 20.05 -6.36 -10.59
C ALA A 270 21.53 -6.40 -10.15
N PRO A 271 21.90 -7.30 -9.22
CA PRO A 271 23.15 -7.19 -8.48
C PRO A 271 24.33 -7.88 -9.17
N SER A 272 25.52 -7.46 -8.78
CA SER A 272 26.81 -8.10 -9.00
C SER A 272 27.50 -8.31 -7.66
N LEU A 273 28.07 -9.50 -7.46
CA LEU A 273 28.71 -9.93 -6.22
C LEU A 273 30.11 -10.44 -6.55
N THR A 274 31.15 -9.85 -5.95
CA THR A 274 32.54 -10.27 -6.14
C THR A 274 33.22 -10.49 -4.79
N ILE A 275 33.87 -11.64 -4.62
CA ILE A 275 34.63 -11.99 -3.42
C ILE A 275 36.12 -11.81 -3.72
N TYR A 276 36.82 -11.10 -2.85
CA TYR A 276 38.27 -10.90 -2.91
C TYR A 276 38.97 -11.52 -1.70
N ASP A 277 40.20 -12.01 -1.90
CA ASP A 277 41.11 -12.29 -0.80
C ASP A 277 41.77 -11.00 -0.27
N LYS A 278 42.53 -11.10 0.81
CA LYS A 278 43.27 -9.96 1.41
C LYS A 278 44.26 -9.26 0.48
N SER A 279 44.64 -9.89 -0.63
CA SER A 279 45.56 -9.32 -1.63
C SER A 279 44.84 -8.65 -2.80
N GLY A 280 43.51 -8.57 -2.75
CA GLY A 280 42.69 -8.00 -3.80
C GLY A 280 42.48 -8.93 -5.00
N ARG A 281 42.79 -10.22 -4.89
CA ARG A 281 42.52 -11.19 -5.96
C ARG A 281 41.10 -11.69 -5.86
N VAL A 282 40.41 -11.77 -7.00
CA VAL A 282 39.07 -12.33 -7.09
C VAL A 282 39.12 -13.83 -6.79
N VAL A 283 38.29 -14.26 -5.84
CA VAL A 283 38.09 -15.65 -5.42
C VAL A 283 36.88 -16.25 -6.13
N ALA A 284 35.78 -15.49 -6.21
CA ALA A 284 34.56 -15.89 -6.90
C ALA A 284 33.74 -14.64 -7.27
N SER A 285 32.90 -14.74 -8.30
CA SER A 285 32.00 -13.66 -8.71
C SER A 285 30.74 -14.21 -9.38
N ALA A 286 29.62 -13.50 -9.23
CA ALA A 286 28.36 -13.75 -9.94
C ALA A 286 27.63 -12.42 -10.18
N SER A 287 26.74 -12.38 -11.18
CA SER A 287 25.87 -11.24 -11.43
C SER A 287 24.55 -11.67 -12.04
N SER A 288 23.53 -10.83 -11.90
CA SER A 288 22.25 -10.93 -12.62
C SER A 288 21.88 -9.57 -13.19
N THR A 289 21.52 -9.52 -14.47
CA THR A 289 20.99 -8.32 -15.15
C THR A 289 19.46 -8.33 -15.24
N ASP A 290 18.83 -9.38 -14.70
CA ASP A 290 17.39 -9.57 -14.69
C ASP A 290 16.85 -9.22 -13.29
N PRO A 291 16.11 -8.11 -13.13
CA PRO A 291 15.55 -7.71 -11.85
C PRO A 291 14.46 -8.67 -11.34
N THR A 292 14.01 -9.62 -12.16
CA THR A 292 13.02 -10.65 -11.77
C THR A 292 13.66 -11.92 -11.22
N HIS A 293 14.98 -12.09 -11.41
CA HIS A 293 15.78 -13.21 -10.91
C HIS A 293 17.11 -12.68 -10.38
N ASN A 294 17.04 -12.00 -9.22
CA ASN A 294 18.11 -11.16 -8.71
C ASN A 294 18.82 -11.69 -7.46
N ASP A 295 18.53 -12.91 -7.01
CA ASP A 295 19.29 -13.56 -5.95
C ASP A 295 20.58 -14.18 -6.49
N LEU A 296 21.68 -14.05 -5.75
CA LEU A 296 22.99 -14.60 -6.10
C LEU A 296 23.49 -15.55 -5.01
N SER A 297 24.12 -16.65 -5.41
CA SER A 297 24.80 -17.57 -4.50
C SER A 297 26.18 -17.96 -5.03
N LEU A 298 27.19 -17.74 -4.20
CA LEU A 298 28.58 -18.11 -4.44
C LEU A 298 29.05 -19.08 -3.36
N ARG A 299 29.93 -20.01 -3.74
CA ARG A 299 30.63 -20.88 -2.80
C ARG A 299 32.11 -20.95 -3.16
N PHE A 300 32.96 -20.95 -2.14
CA PHE A 300 34.40 -21.15 -2.33
C PHE A 300 35.00 -21.92 -1.16
N THR A 301 36.18 -22.50 -1.38
CA THR A 301 36.96 -23.14 -0.31
C THR A 301 37.99 -22.14 0.20
N PRO A 302 37.97 -21.77 1.49
CA PRO A 302 38.96 -20.85 2.04
C PRO A 302 40.33 -21.51 2.12
N GLY A 303 41.39 -20.70 2.26
CA GLY A 303 42.73 -21.24 2.49
C GLY A 303 42.81 -22.03 3.80
N LEU A 304 43.72 -23.01 3.88
CA LEU A 304 43.92 -23.88 5.06
C LEU A 304 44.13 -23.12 6.37
N PHE A 305 44.65 -21.89 6.31
CA PHE A 305 44.90 -21.06 7.48
C PHE A 305 43.79 -20.05 7.80
N GLY A 306 42.63 -20.17 7.13
CA GLY A 306 41.62 -19.13 7.13
C GLY A 306 42.12 -17.85 6.46
N GLY A 307 41.52 -16.72 6.83
CA GLY A 307 41.98 -15.41 6.36
C GLY A 307 40.86 -14.38 6.25
N THR A 308 41.26 -13.14 6.00
CA THR A 308 40.33 -12.04 5.71
C THR A 308 39.94 -12.06 4.24
N TYR A 309 38.64 -11.95 4.00
CA TYR A 309 38.02 -11.85 2.70
C TYR A 309 37.15 -10.60 2.64
N TYR A 310 36.92 -10.13 1.43
CA TYR A 310 36.08 -8.98 1.15
C TYR A 310 34.98 -9.38 0.18
N VAL A 311 33.78 -8.84 0.39
CA VAL A 311 32.65 -8.96 -0.51
C VAL A 311 32.36 -7.59 -1.07
N LYS A 312 32.36 -7.45 -2.39
CA LYS A 312 31.86 -6.27 -3.10
C LYS A 312 30.47 -6.57 -3.61
N VAL A 313 29.51 -5.74 -3.24
CA VAL A 313 28.16 -5.66 -3.81
C VAL A 313 28.11 -4.43 -4.73
N ASP A 314 27.59 -4.60 -5.94
CA ASP A 314 27.54 -3.56 -6.98
C ASP A 314 26.30 -3.79 -7.86
N GLY A 315 25.91 -2.80 -8.66
CA GLY A 315 24.92 -2.97 -9.73
C GLY A 315 25.53 -3.68 -10.93
N ALA A 316 24.82 -4.67 -11.51
CA ALA A 316 25.25 -5.36 -12.74
C ALA A 316 24.89 -4.61 -14.03
N THR A 317 24.13 -3.52 -13.91
CA THR A 317 23.58 -2.74 -15.03
C THR A 317 23.96 -1.26 -14.91
N ALA A 318 23.65 -0.46 -15.94
CA ALA A 318 23.83 1.00 -15.91
C ALA A 318 22.49 1.77 -15.81
N ASP A 319 21.36 1.04 -15.83
CA ASP A 319 20.03 1.61 -15.76
C ASP A 319 19.54 1.70 -14.31
N VAL A 320 18.24 1.95 -14.11
CA VAL A 320 17.64 2.15 -12.79
C VAL A 320 17.66 0.89 -11.91
N PHE A 321 17.94 -0.29 -12.48
CA PHE A 321 18.10 -1.54 -11.74
C PHE A 321 19.50 -1.72 -11.14
N ALA A 322 20.41 -0.75 -11.28
CA ALA A 322 21.74 -0.79 -10.65
C ALA A 322 21.72 -0.40 -9.16
N MET A 323 20.55 -0.10 -8.61
CA MET A 323 20.34 0.35 -7.22
C MET A 323 19.17 -0.42 -6.58
N GLY A 324 19.12 -0.43 -5.26
CA GLY A 324 18.06 -1.09 -4.49
C GLY A 324 18.57 -1.81 -3.25
N GLY A 325 17.62 -2.11 -2.35
CA GLY A 325 17.88 -2.84 -1.12
C GLY A 325 18.26 -4.29 -1.36
N TYR A 326 19.14 -4.83 -0.52
CA TYR A 326 19.52 -6.24 -0.55
C TYR A 326 19.88 -6.77 0.85
N ARG A 327 19.89 -8.09 0.98
CA ARG A 327 20.44 -8.79 2.13
C ARG A 327 21.62 -9.64 1.74
N LEU A 328 22.75 -9.46 2.41
CA LEU A 328 23.96 -10.25 2.27
C LEU A 328 24.10 -11.21 3.45
N ALA A 329 24.45 -12.47 3.17
CA ALA A 329 24.79 -13.45 4.18
C ALA A 329 26.04 -14.25 3.81
N VAL A 330 26.88 -14.49 4.82
CA VAL A 330 28.06 -15.35 4.73
C VAL A 330 27.91 -16.48 5.74
N ASP A 331 27.76 -17.70 5.25
CA ASP A 331 27.66 -18.91 6.07
C ASP A 331 28.98 -19.69 6.05
N TYR A 332 29.51 -20.05 7.22
CA TYR A 332 30.64 -20.97 7.35
C TYR A 332 30.13 -22.42 7.29
N LEU A 333 30.53 -23.15 6.26
CA LEU A 333 30.08 -24.51 6.01
C LEU A 333 30.99 -25.51 6.72
N THR A 334 30.40 -26.41 7.49
CA THR A 334 31.03 -27.61 8.05
C THR A 334 30.37 -28.87 7.49
N LEU A 335 30.97 -30.05 7.74
CA LEU A 335 30.41 -31.33 7.30
C LEU A 335 28.97 -31.50 7.83
N GLY A 336 27.99 -31.65 6.94
CA GLY A 336 26.58 -31.79 7.30
C GLY A 336 25.80 -30.47 7.48
N THR A 337 26.39 -29.31 7.17
CA THR A 337 25.68 -28.02 7.22
C THR A 337 24.51 -27.97 6.25
N ILE A 338 23.32 -27.62 6.76
CA ILE A 338 22.15 -27.24 5.97
C ILE A 338 22.05 -25.70 6.00
N LEU A 339 21.96 -25.07 4.84
CA LEU A 339 21.78 -23.61 4.75
C LEU A 339 20.36 -23.24 5.16
N ALA A 340 20.22 -22.57 6.31
CA ALA A 340 18.94 -21.99 6.69
C ALA A 340 18.56 -20.85 5.72
N PRO A 341 17.25 -20.61 5.48
CA PRO A 341 16.81 -19.45 4.72
C PRO A 341 17.24 -18.16 5.40
N LEU A 342 17.16 -17.07 4.65
CA LEU A 342 17.29 -15.73 5.20
C LEU A 342 15.95 -15.37 5.84
N ALA A 343 15.95 -15.10 7.15
CA ALA A 343 14.77 -14.59 7.86
C ALA A 343 14.27 -13.27 7.21
N PRO A 344 12.95 -13.00 7.23
CA PRO A 344 12.38 -11.72 6.80
C PRO A 344 13.02 -10.54 7.53
N ILE A 345 13.12 -9.39 6.85
CA ILE A 345 13.67 -8.16 7.45
C ILE A 345 12.71 -7.62 8.51
N LEU A 346 11.42 -7.68 8.23
CA LEU A 346 10.36 -7.28 9.14
C LEU A 346 9.77 -8.53 9.77
N SER A 347 9.77 -8.56 11.10
CA SER A 347 9.10 -9.60 11.87
C SER A 347 8.26 -8.90 12.94
N PRO A 348 6.96 -9.21 13.02
CA PRO A 348 6.10 -8.71 14.07
C PRO A 348 6.68 -9.01 15.45
N ILE A 349 6.61 -8.02 16.34
CA ILE A 349 7.17 -8.10 17.68
C ILE A 349 6.13 -8.71 18.61
N LEU A 350 6.52 -9.75 19.34
CA LEU A 350 5.79 -10.22 20.51
C LEU A 350 6.18 -9.36 21.71
N ASP A 351 5.20 -8.83 22.41
CA ASP A 351 5.38 -7.95 23.55
C ASP A 351 5.28 -8.72 24.88
N LEU A 352 4.59 -9.87 24.90
CA LEU A 352 4.34 -10.69 26.09
C LEU A 352 3.53 -9.96 27.17
N HIS A 353 2.48 -9.23 26.77
CA HIS A 353 1.57 -8.45 27.62
C HIS A 353 2.24 -7.31 28.41
N THR A 354 3.33 -6.77 27.89
CA THR A 354 4.08 -5.67 28.53
C THR A 354 3.40 -4.31 28.37
N ASP A 355 2.60 -4.12 27.32
CA ASP A 355 1.91 -2.85 27.04
C ASP A 355 0.36 -2.91 27.13
N ASP A 356 -0.17 -4.00 27.71
CA ASP A 356 -1.59 -4.28 27.98
C ASP A 356 -2.38 -3.25 28.79
N THR A 357 -1.74 -2.29 29.46
CA THR A 357 -2.43 -1.32 30.33
C THR A 357 -2.15 0.11 29.91
N LEU A 358 -3.12 1.01 30.07
CA LEU A 358 -2.95 2.42 29.69
C LEU A 358 -1.70 3.07 30.32
N GLY A 359 -1.32 2.66 31.53
CA GLY A 359 -0.14 3.18 32.22
C GLY A 359 1.20 2.59 31.74
N LEU A 360 1.17 1.51 30.97
CA LEU A 360 2.35 0.81 30.43
C LEU A 360 2.42 0.87 28.89
N ALA A 361 1.58 1.71 28.26
CA ALA A 361 1.57 1.87 26.81
C ALA A 361 3.00 2.13 26.27
N ARG A 362 3.41 1.33 25.29
CA ARG A 362 4.71 1.41 24.64
C ARG A 362 4.87 2.76 23.95
N LEU A 363 5.94 3.47 24.28
CA LEU A 363 6.28 4.72 23.60
C LEU A 363 6.78 4.42 22.18
N LEU A 364 6.07 4.92 21.17
CA LEU A 364 6.56 4.93 19.80
C LEU A 364 7.37 6.21 19.55
N SER A 365 8.54 6.04 18.95
CA SER A 365 9.34 7.18 18.47
C SER A 365 8.91 7.52 17.05
N PRO A 366 8.73 8.82 16.71
CA PRO A 366 8.36 9.19 15.36
C PRO A 366 9.49 8.82 14.39
N LEU A 367 9.12 8.44 13.17
CA LEU A 367 10.08 8.21 12.10
C LEU A 367 10.88 9.49 11.85
N SER A 368 12.19 9.33 11.60
CA SER A 368 13.06 10.45 11.27
C SER A 368 12.80 10.89 9.83
N LYS A 369 12.12 12.02 9.66
CA LYS A 369 11.67 12.56 8.37
C LYS A 369 12.30 13.93 8.09
N PRO A 370 13.37 14.02 7.31
CA PRO A 370 13.88 15.31 6.87
C PRO A 370 12.87 15.98 5.95
N ALA A 371 12.42 17.18 6.29
CA ALA A 371 11.41 17.89 5.50
C ALA A 371 11.92 18.26 4.09
N PRO A 372 11.06 18.23 3.05
CA PRO A 372 9.68 17.74 3.08
C PRO A 372 9.63 16.20 3.01
N ASP A 373 8.80 15.57 3.84
CA ASP A 373 8.55 14.12 3.89
C ASP A 373 7.24 13.89 4.63
N ALA A 374 6.24 13.33 3.94
CA ALA A 374 4.87 13.17 4.42
C ALA A 374 4.52 11.73 4.77
N ARG A 375 5.51 10.81 4.83
CA ARG A 375 5.30 9.41 5.28
C ARG A 375 4.59 9.37 6.63
N PHE A 376 4.09 8.22 7.05
CA PHE A 376 3.45 8.07 8.35
C PHE A 376 4.39 8.43 9.51
N ASP A 377 3.90 9.11 10.55
CA ASP A 377 4.69 9.50 11.72
C ASP A 377 5.18 8.31 12.53
N TYR A 378 4.36 7.27 12.64
CA TYR A 378 4.70 6.07 13.37
C TYR A 378 4.25 4.85 12.59
N THR A 379 5.11 3.83 12.56
CA THR A 379 4.74 2.50 12.09
C THR A 379 5.19 1.45 13.10
N PHE A 380 4.44 0.36 13.20
CA PHE A 380 4.76 -0.73 14.10
C PHE A 380 4.21 -2.06 13.58
N GLN A 381 4.91 -3.16 13.80
CA GLN A 381 4.39 -4.51 13.57
C GLN A 381 4.32 -5.26 14.90
N GLY A 382 3.10 -5.56 15.35
CA GLY A 382 2.82 -6.23 16.61
C GLY A 382 2.09 -7.55 16.41
N VAL A 383 1.83 -8.25 17.51
CA VAL A 383 1.10 -9.51 17.53
C VAL A 383 0.11 -9.45 18.69
N ILE A 384 -1.17 -9.73 18.40
CA ILE A 384 -2.13 -10.09 19.44
C ILE A 384 -1.97 -11.59 19.70
N GLU A 385 -1.55 -11.94 20.89
CA GLU A 385 -0.98 -13.23 21.26
C GLU A 385 -1.99 -14.17 21.90
N ASP A 386 -2.93 -13.61 22.68
CA ASP A 386 -4.02 -14.35 23.31
C ASP A 386 -5.31 -13.52 23.48
N SER A 387 -6.36 -14.12 24.03
CA SER A 387 -7.69 -13.49 24.19
C SER A 387 -7.75 -12.25 25.10
N ARG A 388 -6.71 -11.99 25.88
CA ARG A 388 -6.62 -10.88 26.83
C ARG A 388 -5.66 -9.80 26.37
N ASP A 389 -4.92 -10.08 25.31
CA ASP A 389 -3.87 -9.23 24.81
C ASP A 389 -4.43 -7.97 24.15
N ILE A 390 -3.87 -6.83 24.51
CA ILE A 390 -4.25 -5.52 23.99
C ILE A 390 -3.01 -4.64 23.89
N ASP A 391 -2.46 -4.55 22.69
CA ASP A 391 -1.29 -3.72 22.49
C ASP A 391 -1.62 -2.23 22.58
N ARG A 392 -0.85 -1.47 23.35
CA ARG A 392 -1.07 -0.02 23.51
C ARG A 392 0.15 0.80 23.19
N TYR A 393 -0.05 1.81 22.34
CA TYR A 393 1.02 2.67 21.84
C TYR A 393 0.79 4.12 22.22
N LYS A 394 1.76 4.72 22.89
CA LYS A 394 1.79 6.16 23.17
C LYS A 394 2.45 6.90 22.01
N VAL A 395 1.74 7.87 21.43
CA VAL A 395 2.20 8.75 20.35
C VAL A 395 2.04 10.22 20.72
N HIS A 396 2.85 11.09 20.12
CA HIS A 396 2.91 12.52 20.44
C HIS A 396 2.49 13.37 19.25
N ALA A 397 1.45 14.19 19.42
CA ALA A 397 1.00 15.11 18.39
C ALA A 397 2.04 16.23 18.16
N PRO A 398 2.25 16.69 16.92
CA PRO A 398 3.08 17.86 16.63
C PRO A 398 2.69 19.08 17.48
N SER A 399 3.68 19.89 17.85
CA SER A 399 3.47 21.12 18.63
C SER A 399 2.77 22.25 17.86
N THR A 400 2.59 22.08 16.54
CA THR A 400 1.88 23.03 15.67
C THR A 400 0.61 22.39 15.13
N GLY A 401 -0.48 23.14 15.02
CA GLY A 401 -1.76 22.61 14.55
C GLY A 401 -2.76 23.69 14.10
N PRO A 402 -4.03 23.31 13.89
CA PRO A 402 -4.60 21.97 14.11
C PRO A 402 -4.10 20.92 13.09
N VAL A 403 -4.03 19.67 13.53
CA VAL A 403 -3.77 18.45 12.72
C VAL A 403 -4.86 17.42 13.02
N ASN A 404 -5.02 16.43 12.15
CA ASN A 404 -5.86 15.26 12.41
C ASN A 404 -4.97 14.07 12.76
N LEU A 405 -5.40 13.24 13.71
CA LEU A 405 -4.76 11.96 13.98
C LEU A 405 -5.46 10.90 13.13
N ASN A 406 -4.76 10.34 12.15
CA ASN A 406 -5.22 9.22 11.34
C ASN A 406 -4.48 7.96 11.78
N VAL A 407 -5.22 6.87 11.96
CA VAL A 407 -4.67 5.58 12.38
C VAL A 407 -5.23 4.50 11.48
N MET A 408 -4.37 3.59 11.03
CA MET A 408 -4.75 2.40 10.28
C MET A 408 -4.06 1.17 10.87
N VAL A 409 -4.80 0.08 11.01
CA VAL A 409 -4.30 -1.22 11.43
C VAL A 409 -4.86 -2.31 10.53
N TRP A 410 -4.01 -3.23 10.08
CA TRP A 410 -4.44 -4.38 9.31
C TRP A 410 -3.66 -5.65 9.65
N ALA A 411 -4.31 -6.79 9.43
CA ALA A 411 -3.70 -8.10 9.64
C ALA A 411 -2.62 -8.37 8.58
N LEU A 412 -1.50 -8.96 9.00
CA LEU A 412 -0.43 -9.37 8.08
C LEU A 412 -0.64 -10.79 7.52
N GLN A 413 -1.45 -11.61 8.19
CA GLN A 413 -1.81 -12.94 7.70
C GLN A 413 -3.19 -12.96 7.05
N THR A 414 -3.34 -13.74 5.99
CA THR A 414 -4.66 -14.06 5.42
C THR A 414 -5.51 -14.77 6.49
N ASN A 415 -6.72 -14.24 6.74
CA ASN A 415 -7.61 -14.71 7.80
C ASN A 415 -6.95 -14.70 9.20
N GLY A 416 -6.00 -13.79 9.42
CA GLY A 416 -5.38 -13.55 10.71
C GLY A 416 -6.26 -12.74 11.65
N LEU A 417 -5.63 -11.85 12.43
CA LEU A 417 -6.32 -10.95 13.35
C LEU A 417 -7.39 -10.12 12.60
N ASP A 418 -8.56 -9.96 13.19
CA ASP A 418 -9.51 -8.92 12.79
C ASP A 418 -9.39 -7.75 13.78
N PRO A 419 -8.61 -6.70 13.46
CA PRO A 419 -8.21 -5.72 14.46
C PRO A 419 -9.30 -4.67 14.70
N ARG A 420 -9.25 -4.12 15.91
CA ARG A 420 -10.01 -2.96 16.37
C ARG A 420 -9.05 -1.90 16.89
N LEU A 421 -9.49 -0.65 16.78
CA LEU A 421 -8.80 0.51 17.30
C LEU A 421 -9.64 1.22 18.36
N GLN A 422 -8.95 1.71 19.39
CA GLN A 422 -9.49 2.69 20.33
C GLN A 422 -8.42 3.74 20.65
N VAL A 423 -8.85 4.99 20.87
CA VAL A 423 -7.95 6.11 21.16
C VAL A 423 -8.27 6.70 22.52
N TYR A 424 -7.23 6.99 23.31
CA TYR A 424 -7.35 7.63 24.61
C TYR A 424 -6.46 8.86 24.69
N ASN A 425 -6.88 9.83 25.51
CA ASN A 425 -6.00 10.90 25.92
C ASN A 425 -5.00 10.35 26.95
N ALA A 426 -3.70 10.41 26.65
CA ALA A 426 -2.69 9.77 27.49
C ALA A 426 -2.58 10.39 28.89
N THR A 427 -2.99 11.66 29.05
CA THR A 427 -2.93 12.38 30.34
C THR A 427 -4.11 12.04 31.24
N THR A 428 -5.32 11.95 30.68
CA THR A 428 -6.55 11.75 31.47
C THR A 428 -7.02 10.30 31.52
N GLY A 429 -6.52 9.45 30.60
CA GLY A 429 -6.98 8.06 30.41
C GLY A 429 -8.41 7.97 29.85
N GLN A 430 -9.00 9.09 29.43
CA GLN A 430 -10.36 9.11 28.88
C GLN A 430 -10.37 8.72 27.40
N PRO A 431 -11.38 7.96 26.93
CA PRO A 431 -11.57 7.70 25.50
C PRO A 431 -11.72 8.99 24.70
N VAL A 432 -11.18 8.99 23.49
CA VAL A 432 -11.24 10.10 22.54
C VAL A 432 -12.18 9.71 21.41
N ALA A 433 -13.10 10.61 21.09
CA ALA A 433 -14.05 10.40 20.01
C ALA A 433 -13.31 10.30 18.66
N PHE A 434 -13.66 9.32 17.83
CA PHE A 434 -13.10 9.15 16.50
C PHE A 434 -14.18 8.88 15.45
N GLN A 435 -13.89 9.18 14.18
CA GLN A 435 -14.68 8.79 13.03
C GLN A 435 -14.02 7.58 12.36
N VAL A 436 -14.82 6.59 11.99
CA VAL A 436 -14.33 5.41 11.24
C VAL A 436 -14.15 5.80 9.77
N LEU A 437 -12.99 5.45 9.20
CA LEU A 437 -12.71 5.61 7.78
C LEU A 437 -12.91 4.29 7.04
N ALA A 438 -12.38 3.20 7.59
CA ALA A 438 -12.65 1.85 7.13
C ALA A 438 -12.75 0.89 8.31
N ASN A 439 -13.59 -0.13 8.16
CA ASN A 439 -13.74 -1.16 9.17
C ASN A 439 -14.34 -2.42 8.55
N ASP A 440 -13.47 -3.25 7.96
CA ASP A 440 -13.80 -4.49 7.26
C ASP A 440 -12.93 -5.64 7.80
N ALA A 441 -13.11 -6.85 7.28
CA ALA A 441 -12.39 -8.03 7.72
C ALA A 441 -10.86 -7.84 7.65
N GLY A 442 -10.20 -7.84 8.81
CA GLY A 442 -8.73 -7.72 8.89
C GLY A 442 -8.20 -6.29 8.79
N LEU A 443 -9.05 -5.27 8.83
CA LEU A 443 -8.68 -3.86 8.71
C LEU A 443 -9.56 -2.96 9.59
N MET A 444 -8.94 -1.99 10.25
CA MET A 444 -9.65 -0.82 10.76
C MET A 444 -8.81 0.44 10.57
N SER A 445 -9.44 1.52 10.13
CA SER A 445 -8.85 2.85 10.10
C SER A 445 -9.82 3.89 10.67
N LEU A 446 -9.25 4.92 11.30
CA LEU A 446 -10.01 5.99 11.92
C LEU A 446 -9.32 7.34 11.74
N GLN A 447 -10.08 8.40 12.00
CA GLN A 447 -9.56 9.74 12.18
C GLN A 447 -10.09 10.37 13.46
N VAL A 448 -9.24 11.13 14.15
CA VAL A 448 -9.59 12.06 15.23
C VAL A 448 -9.30 13.47 14.72
N PRO A 449 -10.33 14.23 14.29
CA PRO A 449 -10.14 15.58 13.81
C PRO A 449 -9.66 16.53 14.91
N ASN A 450 -8.85 17.52 14.54
CA ASN A 450 -8.39 18.59 15.44
C ASN A 450 -7.68 18.06 16.69
N ALA A 451 -6.76 17.11 16.52
CA ALA A 451 -5.89 16.65 17.60
C ALA A 451 -5.16 17.84 18.24
N ALA A 452 -5.13 17.86 19.58
CA ALA A 452 -4.59 18.96 20.35
C ALA A 452 -3.06 19.05 20.14
N PRO A 453 -2.51 20.22 19.75
CA PRO A 453 -1.08 20.36 19.51
C PRO A 453 -0.24 20.00 20.75
N GLY A 454 0.79 19.17 20.57
CA GLY A 454 1.68 18.70 21.64
C GLY A 454 1.02 17.76 22.65
N ALA A 455 -0.21 17.29 22.41
CA ALA A 455 -0.86 16.31 23.28
C ALA A 455 -0.36 14.89 23.00
N ASP A 456 -0.35 14.07 24.04
CA ASP A 456 -0.08 12.64 23.94
C ASP A 456 -1.39 11.86 23.81
N TYR A 457 -1.39 10.88 22.90
CA TYR A 457 -2.50 9.95 22.68
C TYR A 457 -2.03 8.52 22.91
N ILE A 458 -2.93 7.65 23.39
CA ILE A 458 -2.73 6.20 23.41
C ILE A 458 -3.63 5.58 22.36
N VAL A 459 -3.03 4.88 21.40
CA VAL A 459 -3.72 4.05 20.41
C VAL A 459 -3.66 2.61 20.89
N SER A 460 -4.83 2.00 21.12
CA SER A 460 -4.93 0.58 21.46
C SER A 460 -5.32 -0.23 20.23
N VAL A 461 -4.58 -1.32 20.00
CA VAL A 461 -4.91 -2.36 19.03
C VAL A 461 -5.42 -3.55 19.81
N LEU A 462 -6.57 -4.11 19.41
CA LEU A 462 -7.15 -5.28 20.04
C LEU A 462 -7.88 -6.13 19.02
N ALA A 463 -8.15 -7.38 19.35
CA ALA A 463 -9.02 -8.23 18.57
C ALA A 463 -10.49 -7.74 18.57
N ARG A 464 -11.15 -7.79 17.41
CA ARG A 464 -12.58 -7.53 17.28
C ARG A 464 -13.39 -8.56 18.06
N THR A 465 -13.04 -9.84 17.91
CA THR A 465 -13.63 -10.92 18.69
C THR A 465 -12.63 -11.36 19.75
N PRO A 466 -13.00 -11.37 21.05
CA PRO A 466 -12.10 -11.86 22.09
C PRO A 466 -11.60 -13.28 21.77
N GLY A 467 -10.28 -13.44 21.69
CA GLY A 467 -9.63 -14.70 21.33
C GLY A 467 -9.11 -14.78 19.91
N ASP A 468 -9.44 -13.84 19.02
CA ASP A 468 -8.72 -13.71 17.75
C ASP A 468 -7.28 -13.29 18.05
N THR A 469 -6.33 -13.91 17.35
CA THR A 469 -4.89 -13.66 17.49
C THR A 469 -4.28 -13.50 16.12
N GLY A 470 -3.11 -12.86 16.05
CA GLY A 470 -2.40 -12.68 14.79
C GLY A 470 -1.54 -11.44 14.78
N SER A 471 -0.71 -11.36 13.77
CA SER A 471 0.17 -10.21 13.56
C SER A 471 -0.54 -9.12 12.78
N TYR A 472 -0.16 -7.89 13.07
CA TYR A 472 -0.71 -6.73 12.38
C TYR A 472 0.37 -5.69 12.10
N PHE A 473 0.06 -4.80 11.17
CA PHE A 473 0.79 -3.57 10.96
C PHE A 473 -0.07 -2.40 11.44
N LEU A 474 0.54 -1.48 12.19
CA LEU A 474 -0.06 -0.23 12.67
C LEU A 474 0.65 0.94 12.01
N ALA A 475 -0.11 1.85 11.42
CA ALA A 475 0.36 3.08 10.82
C ALA A 475 -0.40 4.28 11.41
N ILE A 476 0.33 5.27 11.94
CA ILE A 476 -0.22 6.46 12.60
C ILE A 476 0.37 7.71 11.97
N ASP A 477 -0.48 8.68 11.67
CA ASP A 477 -0.09 9.93 11.01
C ASP A 477 -0.84 11.14 11.59
N PHE A 478 -0.12 12.24 11.81
CA PHE A 478 -0.67 13.55 12.15
C PHE A 478 -0.58 14.50 10.95
N ASN A 479 -1.61 14.48 10.10
CA ASN A 479 -1.65 15.29 8.88
C ASN A 479 -2.58 16.51 8.99
N LYS A 480 -2.60 17.28 7.91
CA LYS A 480 -3.49 18.42 7.70
C LYS A 480 -4.47 18.19 6.55
N PHE A 481 -4.75 16.94 6.21
CA PHE A 481 -5.75 16.65 5.19
C PHE A 481 -7.12 17.15 5.64
N THR A 482 -7.99 17.46 4.69
CA THR A 482 -9.38 17.72 5.04
C THR A 482 -9.96 16.41 5.57
N PRO A 483 -10.60 16.39 6.76
CA PRO A 483 -11.21 15.17 7.29
C PRO A 483 -12.15 14.55 6.24
N THR A 484 -12.06 13.24 6.06
CA THR A 484 -12.96 12.52 5.16
C THR A 484 -14.34 12.48 5.79
N GLU A 485 -15.38 12.76 5.00
CA GLU A 485 -16.76 12.77 5.46
C GLU A 485 -17.63 11.94 4.51
N PHE A 486 -18.40 11.00 5.07
CA PHE A 486 -19.33 10.19 4.29
C PHE A 486 -20.66 10.92 4.06
N ASP A 487 -21.28 10.67 2.91
CA ASP A 487 -22.62 11.15 2.61
C ASP A 487 -23.66 10.30 3.35
N GLY A 488 -24.46 10.93 4.21
CA GLY A 488 -25.58 10.27 4.88
C GLY A 488 -26.73 9.93 3.91
N LEU A 489 -27.00 8.64 3.73
CA LEU A 489 -28.07 8.17 2.83
C LEU A 489 -29.41 8.04 3.54
N THR A 490 -29.44 7.40 4.72
CA THR A 490 -30.68 7.17 5.47
C THR A 490 -30.44 6.87 6.94
N SER A 491 -31.43 7.19 7.78
CA SER A 491 -31.53 6.76 9.18
C SER A 491 -32.95 6.24 9.41
N ASP A 492 -33.10 4.99 9.86
CA ASP A 492 -34.41 4.36 10.09
C ASP A 492 -34.34 3.29 11.20
N SER A 493 -35.45 2.66 11.55
CA SER A 493 -35.51 1.56 12.52
C SER A 493 -36.36 0.39 12.03
N LEU A 494 -35.90 -0.84 12.34
CA LEU A 494 -36.61 -2.07 12.01
C LEU A 494 -37.01 -2.82 13.26
N LYS A 495 -38.27 -3.27 13.29
CA LYS A 495 -38.74 -4.24 14.28
C LYS A 495 -37.94 -5.54 14.18
N ALA A 496 -37.96 -6.32 15.26
CA ALA A 496 -37.33 -7.64 15.33
C ALA A 496 -37.70 -8.53 14.13
N GLY A 497 -36.69 -9.01 13.41
CA GLY A 497 -36.85 -9.90 12.24
C GLY A 497 -37.46 -9.24 11.00
N ALA A 498 -37.70 -7.92 11.01
CA ALA A 498 -38.25 -7.22 9.86
C ALA A 498 -37.18 -6.96 8.79
N THR A 499 -37.66 -6.82 7.55
CA THR A 499 -36.87 -6.43 6.40
C THR A 499 -37.47 -5.15 5.79
N GLN A 500 -36.62 -4.26 5.32
CA GLN A 500 -36.99 -3.05 4.58
C GLN A 500 -36.16 -2.94 3.30
N SER A 501 -36.68 -2.29 2.28
CA SER A 501 -35.94 -2.06 1.04
C SER A 501 -35.97 -0.60 0.61
N ALA A 502 -34.93 -0.22 -0.12
CA ALA A 502 -34.72 1.07 -0.74
C ALA A 502 -34.15 0.89 -2.15
N THR A 503 -34.17 1.96 -2.94
CA THR A 503 -33.59 2.00 -4.27
C THR A 503 -32.36 2.88 -4.29
N LEU A 504 -31.25 2.36 -4.81
CA LEU A 504 -30.05 3.13 -5.13
C LEU A 504 -29.92 3.20 -6.66
N THR A 505 -29.84 4.40 -7.22
CA THR A 505 -29.53 4.60 -8.64
C THR A 505 -28.13 5.18 -8.76
N VAL A 506 -27.26 4.46 -9.45
CA VAL A 506 -25.90 4.86 -9.77
C VAL A 506 -25.92 5.42 -11.19
N ALA A 507 -25.62 6.70 -11.36
CA ALA A 507 -25.60 7.37 -12.66
C ALA A 507 -24.27 7.17 -13.39
N GLU A 508 -23.17 7.11 -12.63
CA GLU A 508 -21.83 6.90 -13.14
C GLU A 508 -21.22 5.69 -12.46
N ALA A 509 -20.59 4.80 -13.22
CA ALA A 509 -19.92 3.66 -12.62
C ALA A 509 -18.80 4.13 -11.66
N GLY A 510 -18.34 3.23 -10.79
CA GLY A 510 -17.20 3.50 -9.94
C GLY A 510 -17.16 2.63 -8.70
N VAL A 511 -16.13 2.85 -7.91
CA VAL A 511 -15.92 2.22 -6.61
C VAL A 511 -16.63 3.04 -5.54
N TYR A 512 -17.38 2.35 -4.70
CA TYR A 512 -18.18 2.94 -3.62
C TYR A 512 -17.87 2.24 -2.30
N GLU A 513 -17.67 3.01 -1.24
CA GLU A 513 -17.58 2.51 0.12
C GLU A 513 -18.88 2.78 0.87
N PHE A 514 -19.51 1.70 1.34
CA PHE A 514 -20.71 1.77 2.16
C PHE A 514 -20.33 1.63 3.62
N ALA A 515 -20.90 2.48 4.47
CA ALA A 515 -20.71 2.44 5.91
C ALA A 515 -22.07 2.24 6.61
N LEU A 516 -22.22 1.13 7.32
CA LEU A 516 -23.46 0.76 8.01
C LEU A 516 -23.24 0.81 9.52
N ALA A 517 -24.07 1.58 10.22
CA ALA A 517 -24.13 1.60 11.68
C ALA A 517 -25.42 0.97 12.18
N ALA A 518 -25.34 0.14 13.22
CA ALA A 518 -26.49 -0.39 13.94
C ALA A 518 -26.54 0.21 15.36
N GLN A 519 -27.72 0.66 15.79
CA GLN A 519 -27.94 1.33 17.07
C GLN A 519 -29.05 0.64 17.86
N GLY A 520 -28.74 0.22 19.07
CA GLY A 520 -29.65 -0.49 19.98
C GLY A 520 -28.90 -1.21 21.09
N ALA A 521 -29.60 -1.99 21.90
CA ALA A 521 -28.99 -2.73 23.00
C ALA A 521 -28.21 -3.99 22.55
N SER A 522 -28.72 -4.70 21.53
CA SER A 522 -28.10 -5.90 20.98
C SER A 522 -28.69 -6.27 19.61
N GLY A 523 -28.00 -7.16 18.89
CA GLY A 523 -28.39 -7.64 17.56
C GLY A 523 -27.57 -7.02 16.44
N SER A 524 -27.83 -7.45 15.21
CA SER A 524 -27.14 -6.95 14.01
C SER A 524 -28.14 -6.44 12.96
N MET A 525 -27.67 -5.49 12.17
CA MET A 525 -28.33 -5.02 10.96
C MET A 525 -27.51 -5.50 9.77
N THR A 526 -28.13 -6.18 8.81
CA THR A 526 -27.49 -6.59 7.56
C THR A 526 -28.07 -5.82 6.39
N MET A 527 -27.20 -5.18 5.62
CA MET A 527 -27.51 -4.57 4.33
C MET A 527 -27.05 -5.52 3.21
N THR A 528 -27.93 -5.80 2.25
CA THR A 528 -27.57 -6.49 1.00
C THR A 528 -27.98 -5.62 -0.18
N ILE A 529 -27.05 -5.40 -1.12
CA ILE A 529 -27.31 -4.69 -2.38
C ILE A 529 -27.49 -5.73 -3.47
N TYR A 530 -28.60 -5.64 -4.20
CA TYR A 530 -28.92 -6.49 -5.35
C TYR A 530 -28.90 -5.69 -6.64
N ASP A 531 -28.33 -6.28 -7.69
CA ASP A 531 -28.43 -5.73 -9.04
C ASP A 531 -29.83 -5.90 -9.66
N ALA A 532 -30.04 -5.38 -10.87
CA ALA A 532 -31.31 -5.49 -11.59
C ALA A 532 -31.72 -6.93 -11.94
N ALA A 533 -30.79 -7.90 -11.88
CA ALA A 533 -31.07 -9.32 -12.07
C ALA A 533 -31.38 -10.05 -10.75
N GLY A 534 -31.39 -9.34 -9.61
CA GLY A 534 -31.64 -9.90 -8.29
C GLY A 534 -30.44 -10.64 -7.69
N ARG A 535 -29.22 -10.43 -8.22
CA ARG A 535 -27.99 -11.01 -7.68
C ARG A 535 -27.41 -10.09 -6.62
N ALA A 536 -27.04 -10.63 -5.46
CA ALA A 536 -26.36 -9.88 -4.43
C ALA A 536 -24.96 -9.47 -4.91
N VAL A 537 -24.66 -8.18 -4.88
CA VAL A 537 -23.35 -7.61 -5.26
C VAL A 537 -22.54 -7.12 -4.06
N LEU A 538 -23.21 -6.84 -2.93
CA LEU A 538 -22.57 -6.51 -1.65
C LEU A 538 -23.45 -7.02 -0.50
N THR A 539 -22.84 -7.54 0.56
CA THR A 539 -23.48 -7.76 1.86
C THR A 539 -22.59 -7.21 2.96
N LEU A 540 -23.18 -6.41 3.85
CA LEU A 540 -22.49 -5.74 4.96
C LEU A 540 -23.33 -5.85 6.22
N SER A 541 -22.76 -6.34 7.31
CA SER A 541 -23.43 -6.47 8.60
C SER A 541 -22.77 -5.59 9.65
N SER A 542 -23.56 -4.86 10.44
CA SER A 542 -23.10 -4.08 11.59
C SER A 542 -23.79 -4.53 12.87
N TYR A 543 -23.13 -4.36 14.01
CA TYR A 543 -23.62 -4.81 15.32
C TYR A 543 -23.95 -3.63 16.23
N ALA A 544 -25.01 -3.77 17.03
CA ALA A 544 -25.42 -2.75 17.98
C ALA A 544 -24.33 -2.49 19.02
N GLY A 545 -24.03 -1.21 19.29
CA GLY A 545 -23.00 -0.82 20.28
C GLY A 545 -21.56 -1.01 19.80
N GLN A 546 -21.35 -1.29 18.52
CA GLN A 546 -20.03 -1.40 17.90
C GLN A 546 -19.81 -0.25 16.90
N PRO A 547 -18.54 0.11 16.58
CA PRO A 547 -18.26 1.00 15.47
C PRO A 547 -18.88 0.49 14.16
N LEU A 548 -19.32 1.42 13.30
CA LEU A 548 -19.88 1.08 11.99
C LEU A 548 -18.94 0.18 11.21
N MET A 549 -19.50 -0.69 10.38
CA MET A 549 -18.72 -1.53 9.46
C MET A 549 -18.72 -0.87 8.09
N THR A 550 -17.61 -0.98 7.37
CA THR A 550 -17.50 -0.52 5.98
C THR A 550 -17.23 -1.69 5.04
N SER A 551 -17.55 -1.50 3.76
CA SER A 551 -17.06 -2.37 2.70
C SER A 551 -17.15 -1.68 1.35
N THR A 552 -16.22 -2.01 0.47
CA THR A 552 -16.04 -1.40 -0.85
C THR A 552 -16.59 -2.29 -1.96
N VAL A 553 -17.26 -1.71 -2.94
CA VAL A 553 -17.77 -2.42 -4.12
C VAL A 553 -17.73 -1.55 -5.37
N TYR A 554 -17.37 -2.13 -6.51
CA TYR A 554 -17.56 -1.49 -7.80
C TYR A 554 -19.02 -1.65 -8.26
N LEU A 555 -19.67 -0.54 -8.59
CA LEU A 555 -21.03 -0.52 -9.14
C LEU A 555 -21.00 0.09 -10.54
N ALA A 556 -21.59 -0.60 -11.50
CA ALA A 556 -21.88 -0.03 -12.82
C ALA A 556 -23.06 0.95 -12.73
N GLY A 557 -23.18 1.83 -13.73
CA GLY A 557 -24.37 2.67 -13.90
C GLY A 557 -25.64 1.82 -14.00
N GLY A 558 -26.63 2.09 -13.15
CA GLY A 558 -27.84 1.28 -13.06
C GLY A 558 -28.64 1.49 -11.78
N THR A 559 -29.71 0.71 -11.64
CA THR A 559 -30.58 0.72 -10.46
C THR A 559 -30.40 -0.55 -9.65
N TYR A 560 -30.26 -0.39 -8.35
CA TYR A 560 -30.00 -1.43 -7.37
C TYR A 560 -31.07 -1.42 -6.28
N THR A 561 -31.36 -2.59 -5.74
CA THR A 561 -32.20 -2.74 -4.55
C THR A 561 -31.30 -2.86 -3.32
N VAL A 562 -31.46 -1.98 -2.34
CA VAL A 562 -30.78 -2.05 -1.05
C VAL A 562 -31.76 -2.62 -0.03
N GLN A 563 -31.46 -3.80 0.51
CA GLN A 563 -32.30 -4.49 1.47
C GLN A 563 -31.64 -4.49 2.85
N TYR A 564 -32.40 -4.13 3.88
CA TYR A 564 -31.98 -4.15 5.28
C TYR A 564 -32.73 -5.24 6.01
N THR A 565 -32.02 -6.05 6.81
CA THR A 565 -32.62 -7.10 7.64
C THR A 565 -32.11 -6.97 9.08
N SER A 566 -33.04 -6.86 10.02
CA SER A 566 -32.74 -6.85 11.45
C SER A 566 -32.67 -8.27 12.01
N GLN A 567 -31.51 -8.63 12.55
CA GLN A 567 -31.30 -9.83 13.35
C GLN A 567 -31.20 -9.43 14.83
N SER A 568 -32.31 -8.95 15.37
CA SER A 568 -32.46 -8.58 16.78
C SER A 568 -33.79 -9.11 17.33
N SER A 569 -33.84 -9.32 18.65
CA SER A 569 -35.07 -9.60 19.39
C SER A 569 -35.87 -8.34 19.73
N ALA A 570 -35.29 -7.15 19.51
CA ALA A 570 -35.90 -5.86 19.72
C ALA A 570 -35.86 -5.01 18.44
N GLU A 571 -36.48 -3.83 18.49
CA GLU A 571 -36.32 -2.83 17.45
C GLU A 571 -34.87 -2.35 17.41
N LEU A 572 -34.31 -2.25 16.19
CA LEU A 572 -32.93 -1.86 15.95
C LEU A 572 -32.92 -0.69 14.96
N ALA A 573 -32.31 0.42 15.37
CA ALA A 573 -32.09 1.56 14.50
C ALA A 573 -30.82 1.34 13.66
N TYR A 574 -30.77 1.95 12.47
CA TYR A 574 -29.60 1.91 11.62
C TYR A 574 -29.40 3.22 10.86
N GLN A 575 -28.15 3.45 10.46
CA GLN A 575 -27.75 4.54 9.60
C GLN A 575 -26.89 3.99 8.47
N LEU A 576 -27.14 4.46 7.24
CA LEU A 576 -26.30 4.14 6.08
C LEU A 576 -25.64 5.42 5.58
N PHE A 577 -24.34 5.29 5.31
CA PHE A 577 -23.54 6.31 4.65
C PHE A 577 -22.85 5.73 3.42
N LEU A 578 -22.42 6.61 2.53
CA LEU A 578 -21.76 6.27 1.28
C LEU A 578 -20.63 7.24 0.99
N TYR A 579 -19.52 6.73 0.51
CA TYR A 579 -18.42 7.52 -0.01
C TYR A 579 -18.06 7.01 -1.41
N ARG A 580 -18.01 7.92 -2.39
CA ARG A 580 -17.62 7.58 -3.75
C ARG A 580 -16.11 7.69 -3.84
N LEU A 581 -15.49 6.55 -4.07
CA LEU A 581 -14.05 6.37 -4.12
C LEU A 581 -13.50 6.61 -5.53
N SER A 582 -14.27 6.27 -6.56
CA SER A 582 -13.87 6.44 -7.95
C SER A 582 -14.98 6.97 -8.84
N ASP A 583 -14.61 7.48 -10.01
CA ASP A 583 -15.56 7.63 -11.11
C ASP A 583 -15.55 6.44 -12.08
N GLY A 584 -16.33 6.56 -13.16
CA GLY A 584 -16.56 5.49 -14.12
C GLY A 584 -15.34 5.16 -14.97
N ALA A 585 -14.24 5.91 -14.81
CA ALA A 585 -13.01 5.70 -15.54
C ALA A 585 -12.11 4.61 -14.92
N GLY A 586 -11.90 4.64 -13.62
CA GLY A 586 -10.64 4.14 -13.08
C GLY A 586 -10.61 4.23 -11.58
N PRO A 587 -9.87 3.38 -10.84
CA PRO A 587 -10.23 3.03 -9.48
C PRO A 587 -10.20 4.16 -8.46
N TYR A 588 -9.62 5.36 -8.68
CA TYR A 588 -9.92 6.57 -7.86
C TYR A 588 -9.70 7.93 -8.60
N ALA A 589 -10.49 8.22 -9.64
CA ALA A 589 -10.31 9.40 -10.52
C ALA A 589 -10.25 10.80 -9.83
N THR A 590 -9.56 11.72 -10.51
CA THR A 590 -8.90 12.96 -10.03
C THR A 590 -9.80 14.18 -9.79
N SER A 591 -9.24 15.25 -9.21
CA SER A 591 -9.96 16.52 -8.99
C SER A 591 -9.28 17.72 -9.67
N ALA A 592 -10.08 18.57 -10.31
CA ALA A 592 -9.74 19.96 -10.57
C ALA A 592 -10.81 20.90 -9.97
N GLY A 593 -10.72 21.15 -8.65
CA GLY A 593 -11.23 22.37 -8.01
C GLY A 593 -12.71 22.48 -7.57
N SER A 594 -12.87 22.93 -6.32
CA SER A 594 -14.04 23.52 -5.61
C SER A 594 -15.18 22.62 -5.10
N SER A 595 -15.49 22.76 -3.80
CA SER A 595 -16.56 22.08 -3.06
C SER A 595 -17.96 22.37 -3.60
N PRO A 596 -18.89 21.39 -3.62
CA PRO A 596 -20.29 21.67 -3.87
C PRO A 596 -20.99 22.16 -2.61
N THR A 597 -21.77 23.23 -2.77
CA THR A 597 -22.73 23.75 -1.79
C THR A 597 -23.97 22.83 -1.75
N PRO A 598 -24.66 22.64 -0.61
CA PRO A 598 -25.84 21.76 -0.55
C PRO A 598 -27.02 22.33 -1.34
N PRO A 599 -27.76 21.53 -2.14
CA PRO A 599 -29.01 21.97 -2.75
C PRO A 599 -30.21 21.89 -1.78
N PRO A 600 -31.29 22.67 -1.99
CA PRO A 600 -32.45 22.73 -1.09
C PRO A 600 -33.37 21.51 -1.23
N GLY A 601 -34.15 21.25 -0.18
CA GLY A 601 -34.94 20.03 0.07
C GLY A 601 -35.83 19.53 -1.09
N GLY A 602 -35.52 18.31 -1.54
CA GLY A 602 -36.37 17.41 -2.32
C GLY A 602 -36.17 15.97 -1.84
N THR A 603 -37.12 15.06 -2.15
CA THR A 603 -37.11 13.65 -1.70
C THR A 603 -36.04 12.77 -2.37
N THR A 604 -35.20 13.36 -3.22
CA THR A 604 -34.17 12.70 -4.02
C THR A 604 -32.77 13.21 -3.68
N THR A 605 -31.91 12.29 -3.25
CA THR A 605 -30.45 12.31 -3.41
C THR A 605 -29.91 12.83 -4.73
N SER A 606 -29.13 13.90 -4.79
CA SER A 606 -28.16 14.14 -5.88
C SER A 606 -26.80 14.42 -5.25
N GLY A 607 -26.12 13.38 -4.78
CA GLY A 607 -24.68 13.43 -4.45
C GLY A 607 -23.92 12.96 -5.69
N GLY A 608 -22.79 13.60 -6.04
CA GLY A 608 -22.12 13.49 -7.34
C GLY A 608 -22.07 12.08 -7.95
N GLY A 609 -23.06 11.75 -8.77
CA GLY A 609 -23.16 10.48 -9.52
C GLY A 609 -24.16 9.43 -9.00
N TYR A 610 -24.93 9.66 -7.93
CA TYR A 610 -25.93 8.68 -7.46
C TYR A 610 -27.16 9.31 -6.78
N THR A 611 -28.25 8.55 -6.70
CA THR A 611 -29.49 8.90 -5.99
C THR A 611 -29.96 7.76 -5.09
N TYR A 612 -30.47 8.07 -3.89
CA TYR A 612 -30.97 7.09 -2.94
C TYR A 612 -32.41 7.44 -2.52
N ALA A 613 -33.29 6.44 -2.57
CA ALA A 613 -34.72 6.56 -2.25
C ALA A 613 -35.15 5.42 -1.31
N GLY A 614 -35.36 5.74 -0.03
CA GLY A 614 -35.80 4.82 1.02
C GLY A 614 -37.06 5.28 1.75
N SER A 615 -37.47 4.53 2.79
CA SER A 615 -38.66 4.80 3.62
C SER A 615 -38.53 6.06 4.48
N SER A 616 -37.34 6.32 5.01
CA SER A 616 -37.06 7.49 5.85
C SER A 616 -36.63 8.71 5.04
N THR A 617 -37.16 9.88 5.41
CA THR A 617 -36.75 11.19 4.88
C THR A 617 -35.64 11.82 5.72
N THR A 618 -35.31 11.26 6.88
CA THR A 618 -34.25 11.74 7.77
C THR A 618 -32.90 11.18 7.37
N ARG A 619 -31.91 12.06 7.27
CA ARG A 619 -30.55 11.73 6.86
C ARG A 619 -29.57 12.08 7.98
N PRO A 620 -28.63 11.20 8.31
CA PRO A 620 -27.55 11.57 9.20
C PRO A 620 -26.67 12.62 8.50
N VAL A 621 -26.13 13.56 9.30
CA VAL A 621 -25.23 14.62 8.81
C VAL A 621 -23.87 14.40 9.43
N GLY A 622 -22.83 14.39 8.60
CA GLY A 622 -21.46 14.09 9.01
C GLY A 622 -21.25 12.63 9.38
N SER A 623 -19.98 12.26 9.50
CA SER A 623 -19.57 10.91 9.87
C SER A 623 -19.75 10.71 11.38
N PRO A 624 -20.35 9.59 11.81
CA PRO A 624 -20.65 9.35 13.21
C PRO A 624 -19.36 9.17 14.03
N TYR A 625 -19.42 9.61 15.28
CA TYR A 625 -18.33 9.49 16.24
C TYR A 625 -18.53 8.28 17.16
N TYR A 626 -17.42 7.61 17.46
CA TYR A 626 -17.33 6.46 18.36
C TYR A 626 -16.32 6.73 19.46
N PHE A 627 -16.44 6.01 20.58
CA PHE A 627 -15.56 6.13 21.75
C PHE A 627 -14.91 4.81 22.09
#